data_AF-A0A1T4X6Q4-F1
#
_entry.id   AF-A0A1T4X6Q4-F1
#
_cell.length_a   1.000
_cell.length_b   1.000
_cell.length_c   1.000
_cell.angle_alpha   90.00
_cell.angle_beta   90.00
_cell.angle_gamma   90.00
#
_symmetry.space_group_name_H-M   'P 1'
#
loop_
_entity.id
_entity.type
_entity.pdbx_description
1 polymer ?
#
loop_
_entity_poly.entity_id
_entity_poly.type
_entity_poly.pdbx_seq_one_letter_code
_entity_poly.pdbx_strand_id
1 'polypeptide(L)'
;MAELTPLGAFFEKLREKGSTLLIAMYAILAVLVALNFIWTPHHPHFGLDKYTGFWAGFGLLFGLGMVIVMKKIVQPFIARDEEFYDSGD
;
A
#
# COMPACT_ATOMS: atom_id res chain seq x y z
N MET A 1 -16.16 3.76 33.81
CA MET A 1 -15.21 3.84 32.68
C MET A 1 -14.21 2.73 32.89
N ALA A 2 -14.05 1.79 31.96
CA ALA A 2 -13.20 0.62 32.17
C ALA A 2 -11.74 1.05 32.37
N GLU A 3 -11.08 0.52 33.41
CA GLU A 3 -9.64 0.69 33.65
C GLU A 3 -8.89 0.15 32.42
N LEU A 4 -8.43 1.04 31.54
CA LEU A 4 -7.66 0.66 30.37
C LEU A 4 -6.30 0.14 30.82
N THR A 5 -5.98 -1.10 30.46
CA THR A 5 -4.62 -1.61 30.61
C THR A 5 -3.63 -0.65 29.92
N PRO A 6 -2.38 -0.53 30.40
CA PRO A 6 -1.39 0.41 29.83
C PRO A 6 -1.24 0.29 28.31
N LEU A 7 -1.38 -0.93 27.78
CA LEU A 7 -1.40 -1.23 26.35
C LEU A 7 -2.67 -0.71 25.65
N GLY A 8 -3.85 -0.87 26.24
CA GLY A 8 -5.09 -0.34 25.69
C GLY A 8 -5.08 1.18 25.60
N ALA A 9 -4.59 1.86 26.64
CA ALA A 9 -4.44 3.31 26.63
C ALA A 9 -3.40 3.79 25.60
N PHE A 10 -2.35 3.01 25.35
CA PHE A 10 -1.36 3.29 24.32
C PHE A 10 -1.96 3.19 22.90
N PHE A 11 -2.71 2.12 22.62
CA PHE A 11 -3.38 1.96 21.32
C PHE A 11 -4.45 3.03 21.08
N GLU A 12 -5.21 3.44 22.08
CA GLU A 12 -6.18 4.54 21.93
C GLU A 12 -5.46 5.87 21.63
N LYS A 13 -4.33 6.16 22.26
CA LYS A 13 -3.52 7.36 21.92
C LYS A 13 -2.98 7.32 20.49
N LEU A 14 -2.55 6.14 20.00
CA LEU A 14 -2.13 5.97 18.61
C LEU A 14 -3.31 6.11 17.64
N ARG A 15 -4.48 5.58 18.01
CA ARG A 15 -5.71 5.67 17.22
C ARG A 15 -6.22 7.11 17.11
N GLU A 16 -6.23 7.83 18.22
CA GLU A 16 -6.59 9.26 18.28
C GLU A 16 -5.65 10.11 17.40
N LYS A 17 -4.38 9.73 17.29
CA LYS A 17 -3.38 10.39 16.44
C LYS A 17 -3.18 9.72 15.07
N GLY A 18 -4.14 8.90 14.62
CA GLY A 18 -4.02 8.15 13.37
C GLY A 18 -3.76 9.03 12.15
N SER A 19 -4.39 10.21 12.06
CA SER A 19 -4.17 11.16 10.96
C SER A 19 -2.75 11.72 10.94
N THR A 20 -2.18 12.04 12.10
CA THR A 20 -0.79 12.51 12.24
C THR A 20 0.20 11.41 11.87
N LEU A 21 -0.06 10.17 12.27
CA LEU A 21 0.78 9.02 11.90
C LEU A 21 0.76 8.77 10.39
N LEU A 22 -0.41 8.87 9.77
CA LEU A 22 -0.55 8.78 8.31
C LEU A 22 0.24 9.89 7.60
N ILE A 23 0.11 11.13 8.05
CA ILE A 23 0.87 12.26 7.48
C ILE A 23 2.37 12.04 7.65
N ALA A 24 2.82 11.62 8.84
CA ALA A 24 4.22 11.32 9.09
C ALA A 24 4.74 10.18 8.19
N MET A 25 3.96 9.11 8.02
CA MET A 25 4.28 8.01 7.11
C MET A 25 4.45 8.50 5.67
N TYR A 26 3.48 9.28 5.15
CA TYR A 26 3.57 9.83 3.80
C TYR A 26 4.73 10.83 3.65
N ALA A 27 5.02 11.63 4.67
CA ALA A 27 6.15 12.55 4.67
C ALA A 27 7.49 11.79 4.60
N ILE A 28 7.66 10.75 5.42
CA ILE A 28 8.86 9.88 5.37
C ILE A 28 8.98 9.23 3.99
N LEU A 29 7.87 8.72 3.44
CA LEU A 29 7.85 8.12 2.12
C LEU A 29 8.26 9.12 1.02
N ALA A 30 7.75 10.35 1.07
CA ALA A 30 8.14 11.42 0.15
C ALA A 30 9.64 11.76 0.26
N VAL A 31 10.20 11.79 1.47
CA VAL A 31 11.64 12.00 1.70
C VAL A 31 12.47 10.85 1.12
N LEU A 32 12.05 9.60 1.32
CA LEU A 32 12.72 8.42 0.76
C LEU A 32 12.70 8.43 -0.78
N VAL A 33 11.57 8.84 -1.37
CA VAL A 33 11.46 9.04 -2.82
C VAL A 33 12.40 10.15 -3.28
N ALA A 34 12.45 11.29 -2.59
CA ALA A 34 13.37 12.39 -2.91
C ALA A 34 14.84 11.96 -2.83
N LEU A 35 15.22 11.19 -1.81
CA LEU A 35 16.57 10.63 -1.66
C LEU A 35 16.95 9.67 -2.81
N ASN A 36 15.97 8.97 -3.39
CA ASN A 36 16.18 8.13 -4.57
C ASN A 36 16.64 8.92 -5.81
N PHE A 37 16.30 10.21 -5.89
CA PHE A 37 16.80 11.11 -6.95
C PHE A 37 18.21 11.63 -6.68
N ILE A 38 18.63 11.73 -5.42
CA ILE A 38 19.93 12.27 -5.02
C ILE A 38 21.01 11.18 -5.09
N TRP A 39 20.69 9.94 -4.72
CA TRP A 39 21.62 8.82 -4.75
C TRP A 39 21.44 7.96 -6.02
N THR A 40 22.35 8.09 -6.97
CA THR A 40 22.44 7.21 -8.15
C THR A 40 23.22 5.93 -7.83
N PRO A 41 22.72 4.74 -8.23
CA PRO A 41 23.51 3.51 -8.15
C PRO A 41 24.73 3.58 -9.07
N HIS A 42 25.91 3.28 -8.54
CA HIS A 42 27.20 3.44 -9.23
C HIS A 42 27.47 2.37 -10.32
N HIS A 43 26.58 1.38 -10.50
CA HIS A 43 26.71 0.32 -11.51
C HIS A 43 25.36 -0.02 -12.17
N PRO A 44 25.03 0.59 -13.33
CA PRO A 44 23.85 0.21 -14.10
C PRO A 44 24.09 -1.13 -14.81
N HIS A 45 23.27 -2.15 -14.53
CA HIS A 45 23.29 -3.44 -15.23
C HIS A 45 22.29 -3.49 -16.40
N PHE A 46 21.26 -2.64 -16.41
CA PHE A 46 20.34 -2.44 -17.54
C PHE A 46 20.37 -1.00 -18.06
N GLY A 47 20.11 -0.78 -19.35
CA GLY A 47 20.10 0.56 -19.96
C GLY A 47 19.08 1.54 -19.36
N LEU A 48 18.06 1.02 -18.67
CA LEU A 48 17.04 1.79 -17.93
C LEU A 48 17.38 1.99 -16.44
N ASP A 49 18.36 1.27 -15.87
CA ASP A 49 18.86 1.50 -14.49
C ASP A 49 19.56 2.85 -14.33
N LYS A 50 19.83 3.54 -15.44
CA LYS A 50 20.40 4.89 -15.45
C LYS A 50 19.43 5.94 -14.88
N TYR A 51 18.12 5.67 -14.90
CA TYR A 51 17.13 6.62 -14.43
C TYR A 51 16.89 6.47 -12.93
N THR A 52 17.21 7.52 -12.19
CA THR A 52 16.83 7.65 -10.78
C THR A 52 15.32 7.50 -10.64
N GLY A 53 14.88 6.64 -9.72
CA GLY A 53 13.47 6.34 -9.52
C GLY A 53 12.84 5.30 -10.46
N PHE A 54 13.59 4.66 -11.38
CA PHE A 54 13.04 3.58 -12.23
C PHE A 54 12.40 2.47 -11.40
N TRP A 55 13.11 1.96 -10.39
CA TRP A 55 12.63 0.88 -9.52
C TRP A 55 11.44 1.30 -8.66
N ALA A 56 11.41 2.55 -8.17
CA ALA A 56 10.29 3.07 -7.40
C ALA A 56 9.02 3.21 -8.27
N GLY A 57 9.16 3.75 -9.49
CA GLY A 57 8.07 3.86 -10.45
C GLY A 57 7.59 2.50 -10.94
N PHE A 58 8.52 1.60 -11.27
CA PHE A 58 8.21 0.22 -11.68
C PHE A 58 7.44 -0.51 -10.59
N GLY A 59 7.93 -0.50 -9.35
CA GLY A 59 7.26 -1.15 -8.22
C GLY A 59 5.87 -0.58 -7.93
N LEU A 60 5.71 0.74 -8.01
CA LEU A 60 4.40 1.39 -7.85
C LEU A 60 3.43 1.00 -8.97
N LEU A 61 3.87 1.08 -10.23
CA LEU A 61 3.03 0.77 -11.39
C LEU A 61 2.63 -0.70 -11.42
N PHE A 62 3.58 -1.62 -11.21
CA PHE A 62 3.29 -3.05 -11.20
C PHE A 62 2.49 -3.46 -9.96
N GLY A 63 2.79 -2.90 -8.78
CA GLY A 63 2.01 -3.15 -7.58
C GLY A 63 0.56 -2.69 -7.72
N LEU A 64 0.34 -1.46 -8.18
CA LEU A 64 -1.01 -0.92 -8.40
C LEU A 64 -1.73 -1.69 -9.51
N GLY A 65 -1.03 -1.98 -10.61
CA GLY A 65 -1.55 -2.81 -11.69
C GLY A 65 -1.99 -4.19 -11.21
N MET A 66 -1.20 -4.85 -10.37
CA MET A 66 -1.54 -6.16 -9.80
C MET A 66 -2.77 -6.10 -8.89
N VAL A 67 -2.89 -5.07 -8.04
CA VAL A 67 -4.10 -4.85 -7.23
C VAL A 67 -5.33 -4.64 -8.11
N ILE A 68 -5.22 -3.86 -9.18
CA ILE A 68 -6.32 -3.64 -10.14
C ILE A 68 -6.68 -4.96 -10.84
N VAL A 69 -5.70 -5.74 -11.28
CA VAL A 69 -5.91 -7.06 -11.91
C VAL A 69 -6.60 -8.01 -10.94
N MET A 70 -6.14 -8.11 -9.70
CA MET A 70 -6.78 -8.90 -8.65
C MET A 70 -8.25 -8.49 -8.47
N LYS A 71 -8.53 -7.19 -8.35
CA LYS A 71 -9.89 -6.69 -8.12
C LYS A 71 -10.81 -6.82 -9.35
N LYS A 72 -10.31 -6.59 -10.56
CA LYS A 72 -11.14 -6.57 -11.77
C LYS A 72 -11.24 -7.90 -12.49
N ILE A 73 -10.23 -8.76 -12.38
CA ILE A 73 -10.16 -10.01 -13.14
C ILE A 73 -10.35 -11.19 -12.19
N VAL A 74 -9.58 -11.24 -11.10
CA VAL A 74 -9.62 -12.39 -10.18
C VAL A 74 -10.88 -12.37 -9.33
N GLN A 75 -11.29 -11.22 -8.80
CA GLN A 75 -12.49 -11.11 -7.97
C GLN A 75 -13.77 -11.59 -8.69
N PRO A 76 -14.14 -11.14 -9.90
CA PRO A 76 -15.34 -11.65 -10.57
C PRO A 76 -15.18 -13.09 -11.08
N PHE A 77 -13.96 -13.58 -11.28
CA PHE A 77 -13.73 -14.98 -11.65
C PHE A 77 -13.94 -15.95 -10.47
N ILE A 78 -13.61 -15.51 -9.24
CA ILE A 78 -13.78 -16.31 -8.02
C ILE A 78 -15.15 -16.05 -7.37
N ALA A 79 -15.70 -14.85 -7.52
CA ALA A 79 -17.05 -14.52 -7.05
C ALA A 79 -18.07 -15.33 -7.84
N ARG A 80 -18.51 -16.43 -7.22
CA ARG A 80 -19.56 -17.30 -7.72
C ARG A 80 -20.89 -16.57 -7.60
N ASP A 81 -21.70 -16.56 -8.67
CA ASP A 81 -23.05 -16.00 -8.61
C ASP A 81 -23.84 -16.65 -7.46
N GLU A 82 -24.41 -15.80 -6.59
CA GLU A 82 -25.17 -16.21 -5.41
C GLU A 82 -26.62 -16.62 -5.74
N GLU A 83 -26.98 -16.81 -7.02
CA GLU A 83 -28.35 -17.14 -7.47
C GLU A 83 -28.86 -18.54 -7.06
N PHE A 84 -28.12 -19.30 -6.26
CA PHE A 84 -28.52 -20.65 -5.82
C PHE A 84 -29.53 -20.70 -4.65
N TYR A 85 -29.96 -19.55 -4.09
CA TYR A 85 -30.98 -19.50 -3.02
C TYR A 85 -32.23 -18.68 -3.36
N ASP A 86 -32.36 -18.17 -4.60
CA ASP A 86 -33.53 -17.38 -5.02
C ASP A 86 -34.62 -18.21 -5.73
N SER A 87 -34.41 -19.52 -5.90
CA SER A 87 -35.46 -20.47 -6.29
C SER A 87 -36.21 -20.96 -5.04
N GLY A 88 -36.95 -20.06 -4.42
CA GLY A 88 -37.96 -20.36 -3.41
C GLY A 88 -39.34 -20.28 -4.03
N ASP A 89 -39.66 -21.22 -4.94
CA ASP A 89 -41.02 -21.63 -5.29
C ASP A 89 -41.45 -22.88 -4.51
#